data_AF-U1PLL9-F1
#
_entry.id   AF-U1PLL9-F1
#
_cell.length_a   1.000
_cell.length_b   1.000
_cell.length_c   1.000
_cell.angle_alpha   90.00
_cell.angle_beta   90.00
_cell.angle_gamma   90.00
#
_symmetry.space_group_name_H-M   'P 1'
#
loop_
_entity.id
_entity.type
_entity.pdbx_description
1 polymer ?
#
loop_
_entity_poly.entity_id
_entity_poly.type
_entity_poly.pdbx_seq_one_letter_code
_entity_poly.pdbx_strand_id
1 'polypeptide(L)' 'SSEITSHYRVVSLPVRAYADELLADVLQGTLNPAPVFTKTVDLDSIAEGYQAMDERNAIKVLVEV' A
#
# COMPACT_ATOMS: atom_id res chain seq x y z
N SER A 1 -29.82 16.86 -9.44
CA SER A 1 -28.41 17.04 -9.03
C SER A 1 -28.34 17.52 -7.60
N SER A 2 -28.17 16.60 -6.63
CA SER A 2 -27.73 16.92 -5.25
C SER A 2 -27.69 15.71 -4.28
N GLU A 3 -28.05 14.47 -4.68
CA GLU A 3 -28.24 13.37 -3.71
C GLU A 3 -27.23 12.20 -3.75
N ILE A 4 -26.14 12.26 -4.53
CA ILE A 4 -25.20 11.11 -4.69
C ILE A 4 -23.80 11.40 -4.07
N THR A 5 -23.71 12.12 -2.94
CA THR A 5 -22.39 12.32 -2.26
C THR A 5 -22.51 12.41 -0.73
N SER A 6 -23.44 11.68 -0.15
CA SER A 6 -23.42 11.36 1.28
C SER A 6 -23.33 9.84 1.35
N HIS A 7 -22.32 9.27 2.01
CA HIS A 7 -22.26 7.91 2.60
C HIS A 7 -20.85 7.28 2.62
N TYR A 8 -19.83 7.85 1.98
CA TYR A 8 -18.46 7.33 2.18
C TYR A 8 -17.81 7.97 3.40
N ARG A 9 -18.11 7.44 4.59
CA ARG A 9 -17.38 7.78 5.81
C ARG A 9 -16.00 7.11 5.72
N VAL A 10 -14.96 7.89 5.43
CA VAL A 10 -13.58 7.39 5.54
C VAL A 10 -13.30 7.13 7.02
N VAL A 11 -13.27 5.86 7.41
CA VAL A 11 -12.85 5.44 8.74
C VAL A 11 -11.39 5.04 8.64
N SER A 12 -10.52 5.73 9.36
CA SER A 12 -9.12 5.32 9.51
C SER A 12 -9.07 3.99 10.28
N LEU A 13 -8.31 3.02 9.78
CA LEU A 13 -8.06 1.80 10.54
C LEU A 13 -7.11 2.08 11.71
N PRO A 14 -7.33 1.49 12.90
CA PRO A 14 -6.46 1.70 14.05
C PRO A 14 -5.18 0.87 13.90
N VAL A 15 -4.20 1.37 13.14
CA VAL A 15 -2.94 0.66 12.87
C VAL A 15 -2.27 0.17 14.16
N ARG A 16 -2.26 1.00 15.22
CA ARG A 16 -1.68 0.65 16.53
C ARG A 16 -2.33 -0.55 17.21
N ALA A 17 -3.58 -0.86 16.90
CA ALA A 17 -4.26 -2.02 17.48
C ALA A 17 -3.76 -3.36 16.90
N TYR A 18 -3.10 -3.34 15.73
CA TYR A 18 -2.68 -4.53 14.99
C TYR A 18 -1.17 -4.58 14.70
N ALA A 19 -0.48 -3.44 14.78
CA ALA A 19 0.92 -3.32 14.34
C ALA A 19 1.86 -4.28 15.06
N ASP A 20 1.75 -4.41 16.39
CA ASP A 20 2.69 -5.22 17.19
C ASP A 20 2.55 -6.72 16.88
N GLU A 21 1.31 -7.21 16.73
CA GLU A 21 1.02 -8.61 16.38
C GLU A 21 1.52 -8.94 14.97
N LEU A 22 1.14 -8.12 13.98
CA LEU A 22 1.54 -8.33 12.59
C LEU A 22 3.06 -8.18 12.40
N LEU A 23 3.71 -7.28 13.13
CA LEU A 23 5.17 -7.16 13.09
C LEU A 23 5.84 -8.42 13.65
N ALA A 24 5.34 -8.98 14.75
CA ALA A 24 5.88 -10.21 15.31
C ALA A 24 5.78 -11.37 14.30
N ASP A 25 4.66 -11.50 13.60
CA ASP A 25 4.47 -12.52 12.56
C ASP A 25 5.43 -12.37 11.38
N VAL A 26 5.74 -11.13 10.98
CA VAL A 26 6.73 -10.87 9.92
C VAL A 26 8.13 -11.25 10.37
N LEU A 27 8.52 -10.86 11.60
CA LEU A 27 9.85 -11.14 12.13
C LEU A 27 10.09 -12.63 12.38
N GLN A 28 9.03 -13.39 12.71
CA GLN A 28 9.08 -14.84 12.87
C GLN A 28 9.02 -15.61 11.53
N GLY A 29 8.70 -14.92 10.43
CA GLY A 29 8.53 -15.53 9.11
C GLY A 29 7.17 -16.21 8.90
N THR A 30 6.24 -16.10 9.85
CA THR A 30 4.85 -16.55 9.72
C THR A 30 4.12 -15.80 8.60
N LEU A 31 4.42 -14.52 8.43
CA LEU A 31 3.89 -13.66 7.38
C LEU A 31 5.01 -13.09 6.50
N ASN A 32 4.92 -13.29 5.18
CA ASN A 32 5.82 -12.63 4.23
C ASN A 32 5.06 -11.62 3.37
N PRO A 33 5.16 -10.30 3.67
CA PRO A 33 4.48 -9.27 2.90
C PRO A 33 5.25 -8.87 1.64
N ALA A 34 6.52 -9.27 1.47
CA ALA A 34 7.39 -8.79 0.39
C ALA A 34 6.85 -9.06 -1.04
N PRO A 35 6.19 -10.20 -1.35
CA PRO A 35 5.77 -10.51 -2.73
C PRO A 35 4.77 -9.54 -3.36
N VAL A 36 4.11 -8.68 -2.58
CA VAL A 36 3.18 -7.67 -3.13
C VAL A 36 3.91 -6.55 -3.87
N PHE A 37 5.19 -6.33 -3.58
CA PHE A 37 6.04 -5.37 -4.30
C PHE A 37 6.51 -5.99 -5.61
N THR A 38 5.91 -5.54 -6.71
CA THR A 38 6.18 -6.10 -8.05
C THR A 38 7.06 -5.20 -8.91
N LYS A 39 7.38 -3.99 -8.42
CA LYS A 39 8.24 -3.03 -9.10
C LYS A 39 8.99 -2.17 -8.08
N THR A 40 10.23 -1.83 -8.42
CA THR A 40 11.06 -0.88 -7.67
C THR A 40 11.37 0.31 -8.56
N VAL A 41 11.35 1.52 -8.01
CA VAL A 41 11.74 2.77 -8.68
C VAL A 41 12.64 3.59 -7.75
N ASP A 42 13.45 4.47 -8.32
CA ASP A 42 14.16 5.50 -7.55
C ASP A 42 13.25 6.71 -7.25
N LEU A 43 13.75 7.63 -6.43
CA LEU A 43 13.03 8.85 -6.05
C LEU A 43 12.71 9.75 -7.26
N ASP A 44 13.61 9.83 -8.24
CA ASP A 44 13.43 10.65 -9.44
C ASP A 44 12.32 10.09 -10.38
N SER A 45 12.04 8.79 -10.27
CA SER A 45 11.07 8.05 -11.10
C SER A 45 9.73 7.78 -10.39
N ILE A 46 9.39 8.51 -9.32
CA ILE A 46 8.12 8.34 -8.58
C ILE A 46 6.89 8.38 -9.52
N ALA A 47 6.89 9.28 -10.51
CA ALA A 47 5.77 9.44 -11.43
C ALA A 47 5.50 8.15 -12.24
N GLU A 48 6.57 7.47 -12.68
CA GLU A 48 6.47 6.18 -13.36
C GLU A 48 5.89 5.11 -12.43
N GLY A 49 6.28 5.12 -11.15
CA GLY A 49 5.71 4.22 -10.14
C GLY A 49 4.19 4.36 -10.01
N TYR A 50 3.69 5.60 -9.96
CA TYR A 50 2.25 5.87 -9.95
C TYR A 50 1.56 5.41 -11.22
N GLN A 51 2.11 5.75 -12.40
CA GLN A 51 1.54 5.36 -13.69
C GLN A 51 1.45 3.83 -13.81
N ALA A 52 2.50 3.10 -13.41
CA ALA A 52 2.50 1.64 -13.45
C ALA A 52 1.42 1.02 -12.55
N MET A 53 1.10 1.62 -11.40
CA MET A 53 -0.01 1.17 -10.54
C MET A 53 -1.38 1.51 -11.13
N ASP A 54 -1.54 2.68 -11.74
CA ASP A 54 -2.79 3.12 -12.38
C ASP A 54 -3.17 2.22 -13.58
N GLU A 55 -2.20 1.95 -14.45
CA GLU A 55 -2.33 1.05 -15.59
C GLU A 55 -2.38 -0.43 -15.21
N ARG A 56 -2.24 -0.74 -13.91
CA ARG A 56 -2.17 -2.09 -13.33
C ARG A 56 -1.04 -2.96 -13.90
N ASN A 57 0.05 -2.32 -14.32
CA ASN A 57 1.31 -2.96 -14.65
C ASN A 57 2.15 -3.31 -13.40
N ALA A 58 1.83 -2.73 -12.24
CA ALA A 58 2.39 -3.06 -10.94
C ALA A 58 1.30 -3.17 -9.85
N ILE A 59 1.48 -4.08 -8.88
CA ILE A 59 0.59 -4.25 -7.73
C ILE A 59 0.96 -3.24 -6.63
N LYS A 60 2.23 -3.25 -6.20
CA LYS A 60 2.80 -2.29 -5.25
C LYS A 60 4.20 -1.91 -5.73
N VAL A 61 4.52 -0.63 -5.63
CA VAL A 61 5.83 -0.09 -5.97
C VAL A 61 6.63 0.17 -4.68
N LEU A 62 7.89 -0.26 -4.66
CA LEU A 62 8.88 0.11 -3.65
C LEU A 62 9.70 1.29 -4.19
N VAL A 63 9.89 2.32 -3.38
CA VAL A 63 10.76 3.47 -3.72
C VAL A 63 12.06 3.32 -2.95
N GLU A 64 13.18 3.35 -3.67
CA GLU A 64 14.52 3.32 -3.10
C GLU A 64 15.18 4.71 -3.19
N VAL A 65 16.04 5.02 -2.21
CA VAL A 65 16.76 6.29 -2.04
C VAL A 65 18.26 6.07 -2.03
#